data_AF-A0A0M2PSP8-F1
#
_entry.id   AF-A0A0M2PSP8-F1
#
_cell.length_a   1.000
_cell.length_b   1.000
_cell.length_c   1.000
_cell.angle_alpha   90.00
_cell.angle_beta   90.00
_cell.angle_gamma   90.00
#
_symmetry.space_group_name_H-M   'P 1'
#
loop_
_entity.id
_entity.type
_entity.pdbx_description
1 polymer ?
#
loop_
_entity_poly.entity_id
_entity_poly.type
_entity_poly.pdbx_seq_one_letter_code
_entity_poly.pdbx_strand_id
1 'polypeptide(L)' 'MAEAICQHIRALGIDHRQSQLPAKVVTVSVGGACLMPSGNLEVTVLMDAADRALYQSKHQGRDRVTWHRRGGSD' A
#
# COMPACT_ATOMS: atom_id res chain seq x y z
N MET A 1 -4.32 5.98 9.19
CA MET A 1 -4.80 4.65 9.62
C MET A 1 -3.98 3.53 8.96
N ALA A 2 -3.77 3.57 7.64
CA ALA A 2 -2.99 2.54 6.94
C ALA A 2 -1.54 2.38 7.48
N GLU A 3 -0.90 3.48 7.89
CA GLU A 3 0.45 3.46 8.44
C GLU A 3 0.50 2.71 9.78
N ALA A 4 -0.57 2.83 10.58
CA ALA A 4 -0.70 2.12 11.84
C ALA A 4 -0.76 0.61 11.59
N ILE A 5 -1.37 0.14 10.50
CA ILE A 5 -1.40 -1.30 10.16
C ILE A 5 0.01 -1.83 9.94
N CYS A 6 0.84 -1.14 9.14
CA CYS A 6 2.24 -1.52 8.93
C CYS A 6 3.01 -1.58 10.26
N GLN A 7 2.83 -0.57 11.11
CA GLN A 7 3.49 -0.50 12.42
C GLN A 7 3.07 -1.65 13.35
N HIS A 8 1.77 -1.91 13.48
CA HIS A 8 1.27 -2.98 14.35
C HIS A 8 1.72 -4.35 13.88
N ILE A 9 1.67 -4.64 12.57
CA ILE A 9 2.13 -5.93 12.05
C ILE A 9 3.62 -6.12 12.27
N ARG A 10 4.44 -5.09 12.01
CA ARG A 10 5.88 -5.14 12.29
C ARG A 10 6.15 -5.37 13.78
N ALA A 11 5.39 -4.72 14.65
CA ALA A 11 5.53 -4.84 16.11
C ALA A 11 5.18 -6.22 16.66
N LEU A 12 4.46 -7.07 15.91
CA LEU A 12 4.23 -8.47 16.29
C LEU A 12 5.53 -9.28 16.33
N GLY A 13 6.60 -8.82 15.68
CA GLY A 13 7.92 -9.44 15.77
C GLY A 13 7.98 -10.87 15.24
N ILE A 14 7.08 -11.23 14.31
CA ILE A 14 7.01 -12.59 13.77
C ILE A 14 8.24 -12.83 12.89
N ASP A 15 9.09 -13.78 13.29
CA ASP A 15 10.33 -14.13 12.60
C ASP A 15 10.09 -14.47 11.11
N HIS A 16 10.80 -13.77 10.23
CA HIS A 16 10.85 -14.07 8.80
C HIS A 16 12.27 -13.95 8.28
N ARG A 17 13.09 -14.96 8.57
CA ARG A 17 14.54 -14.98 8.26
C ARG A 17 14.85 -14.86 6.76
N GLN A 18 13.96 -15.37 5.92
CA GLN A 18 14.06 -15.29 4.46
C GLN A 18 13.62 -13.92 3.90
N SER A 19 13.15 -13.01 4.75
CA SER A 19 12.80 -11.66 4.33
C SER A 19 13.99 -10.97 3.66
N GLN A 20 13.71 -10.25 2.58
CA GLN A 20 14.68 -9.38 1.92
C GLN A 20 14.87 -8.06 2.70
N LEU A 21 14.02 -7.76 3.69
CA LEU A 21 14.12 -6.55 4.49
C LEU A 21 15.09 -6.74 5.68
N PRO A 22 15.82 -5.68 6.09
CA PRO A 22 16.76 -5.74 7.21
C PRO A 22 16.13 -6.17 8.54
N ALA A 23 14.86 -5.84 8.77
CA ALA A 23 14.18 -6.14 10.03
C ALA A 23 13.96 -7.65 10.27
N LYS A 24 14.06 -8.51 9.24
CA LYS A 24 13.91 -9.98 9.33
C LYS A 24 12.65 -10.48 10.04
N VAL A 25 11.59 -9.68 10.00
CA VAL A 25 10.25 -10.01 10.51
C VAL A 25 9.20 -9.89 9.41
N VAL A 26 8.02 -10.43 9.66
CA VAL A 26 6.84 -10.25 8.81
C VAL A 26 6.46 -8.76 8.78
N THR A 27 6.18 -8.26 7.59
CA THR A 27 5.73 -6.88 7.33
C THR A 27 4.64 -6.89 6.27
N VAL A 28 3.92 -5.80 6.11
CA VAL A 28 2.95 -5.61 5.02
C VAL A 28 3.22 -4.33 4.25
N SER A 29 2.92 -4.37 2.96
CA SER A 29 2.86 -3.18 2.11
C SER A 29 1.40 -2.89 1.81
N VAL A 30 0.99 -1.62 1.81
CA VAL A 30 -0.41 -1.23 1.65
C VAL A 30 -0.54 -0.19 0.53
N GLY A 31 -1.37 -0.49 -0.46
CA GLY A 31 -1.82 0.47 -1.46
C GLY A 31 -3.16 1.04 -1.09
N GLY A 32 -3.30 2.36 -1.11
CA GLY A 32 -4.56 3.04 -0.87
C GLY A 32 -4.96 3.92 -2.06
N ALA A 33 -6.25 4.08 -2.28
CA ALA A 33 -6.79 5.03 -3.24
C ALA A 33 -8.03 5.73 -2.67
N CYS A 34 -8.22 6.99 -3.06
CA CYS A 34 -9.41 7.76 -2.76
C CYS A 34 -9.79 8.54 -4.02
N LEU A 35 -11.02 8.36 -4.49
CA LEU A 35 -11.53 9.01 -5.69
C LEU A 35 -12.87 9.65 -5.35
N MET A 36 -13.06 10.90 -5.75
CA MET A 36 -14.40 11.50 -5.80
C MET A 36 -15.19 10.80 -6.91
N PRO A 37 -16.36 10.22 -6.61
CA PRO A 37 -17.24 9.68 -7.63
C PRO A 37 -17.67 10.81 -8.57
N SER A 38 -17.43 10.67 -9.87
CA SER A 38 -17.87 11.62 -10.87
C SER A 38 -18.41 10.85 -12.07
N GLY A 39 -19.67 11.09 -12.44
CA GLY A 39 -20.35 10.36 -13.51
C GLY A 39 -20.41 8.85 -13.22
N ASN A 40 -20.09 8.05 -14.24
CA ASN A 40 -20.17 6.58 -14.22
C ASN A 40 -18.86 5.92 -13.75
N LEU A 41 -18.28 6.39 -12.64
CA LEU A 41 -17.05 5.80 -12.10
C LEU A 41 -17.33 4.38 -11.61
N GLU A 42 -16.77 3.39 -12.30
CA GLU A 42 -16.84 2.00 -11.86
C GLU A 42 -15.94 1.76 -10.65
N VAL A 43 -16.40 0.91 -9.73
CA VAL A 43 -15.64 0.49 -8.54
C VAL A 43 -14.29 -0.15 -8.92
N THR A 44 -14.23 -0.82 -10.08
CA THR A 44 -13.01 -1.40 -10.66
C THR A 44 -11.89 -0.37 -10.78
N VAL A 45 -12.20 0.88 -11.14
CA VAL A 45 -11.20 1.95 -11.25
C VAL A 45 -10.58 2.30 -9.90
N LEU A 46 -11.36 2.29 -8.82
CA LEU A 46 -10.86 2.52 -7.46
C LEU A 46 -9.99 1.35 -7.00
N MET A 47 -10.40 0.11 -7.30
CA MET A 47 -9.62 -1.09 -6.98
C MET A 47 -8.28 -1.10 -7.72
N ASP A 48 -8.29 -0.85 -9.03
CA ASP A 48 -7.09 -0.78 -9.85
C ASP A 48 -6.13 0.32 -9.36
N ALA A 49 -6.67 1.46 -8.93
CA ALA A 49 -5.87 2.54 -8.34
C ALA A 49 -5.18 2.09 -7.04
N ALA A 50 -5.89 1.40 -6.16
CA ALA A 50 -5.32 0.87 -4.92
C ALA A 50 -4.26 -0.21 -5.21
N ASP A 51 -4.50 -1.09 -6.17
CA ASP A 51 -3.56 -2.14 -6.59
C ASP A 51 -2.28 -1.57 -7.20
N ARG A 52 -2.40 -0.52 -8.05
CA ARG A 52 -1.23 0.20 -8.56
C ARG A 52 -0.40 0.80 -7.42
N ALA A 53 -1.06 1.42 -6.44
CA ALA A 53 -0.36 1.95 -5.27
C ALA A 53 0.30 0.85 -4.43
N LEU A 54 -0.34 -0.31 -4.29
CA LEU A 54 0.23 -1.47 -3.58
C LEU A 54 1.48 -2.00 -4.31
N TYR A 55 1.43 -2.08 -5.63
CA TYR A 55 2.58 -2.46 -6.44
C TYR A 55 3.74 -1.47 -6.27
N GLN A 56 3.45 -0.17 -6.23
CA GLN A 56 4.45 0.87 -5.92
C GLN A 56 5.05 0.67 -4.53
N SER A 57 4.24 0.42 -3.49
CA SER A 57 4.77 0.14 -2.15
C SER A 57 5.73 -1.04 -2.14
N LYS A 58 5.40 -2.12 -2.88
CA LYS A 58 6.26 -3.30 -3.00
C LYS A 58 7.58 -2.99 -3.70
N HIS A 59 7.56 -2.19 -4.76
CA HIS A 59 8.75 -1.82 -5.54
C HIS A 59 9.65 -0.83 -4.82
N GLN A 60 9.09 0.11 -4.06
CA GLN A 60 9.86 1.15 -3.38
C GLN A 60 10.55 0.67 -2.09
N GLY A 61 10.56 -0.63 -1.81
CA GLY A 61 11.23 -1.21 -0.65
C GLY A 61 10.30 -1.80 0.41
N ARG A 62 9.01 -2.00 0.08
CA ARG A 62 8.01 -2.68 0.93
C ARG A 62 7.80 -1.96 2.27
N ASP A 63 7.07 -2.61 3.17
CA ASP A 63 6.85 -2.19 4.57
C ASP A 63 6.44 -0.72 4.71
N ARG A 64 5.52 -0.29 3.84
CA ARG A 64 5.07 1.08 3.72
C ARG A 64 3.67 1.17 3.13
N VAL A 65 3.12 2.36 3.25
CA VAL A 65 1.89 2.78 2.58
C VAL A 65 2.25 3.64 1.37
N THR A 66 1.55 3.41 0.26
CA THR A 66 1.55 4.33 -0.88
C THR A 66 0.11 4.66 -1.23
N TRP A 67 -0.16 5.94 -1.46
CA TRP A 67 -1.45 6.41 -1.93
C TRP A 67 -1.40 6.68 -3.42
N HIS A 68 -2.39 6.19 -4.16
CA HIS A 68 -2.60 6.55 -5.55
C HIS A 68 -2.87 8.06 -5.62
N ARG A 69 -1.90 8.84 -6.10
CA ARG A 69 -2.12 10.25 -6.41
C ARG A 69 -2.96 10.35 -7.69
N ARG A 70 -4.00 11.18 -7.70
CA ARG A 70 -4.62 11.59 -8.96
C ARG A 70 -3.51 12.20 -9.83
N GLY A 71 -3.37 11.73 -11.06
CA GLY A 71 -2.57 12.45 -12.05
C GLY A 71 -3.19 13.83 -12.19
N GLY A 72 -2.42 14.88 -11.86
CA GLY A 72 -2.83 16.24 -12.12
C GLY A 72 -3.01 16.40 -13.63
N SER A 73 -4.24 16.60 -14.06
CA SER A 73 -4.52 17.33 -15.29
C SER A 73 -4.65 18.78 -14.85
N ASP A 74 -3.58 19.54 -15.08
CA ASP A 74 -3.68 20.98 -15.34
C ASP A 74 -4.01 21.13 -16.83
#